data_AF-A0A644ZQM1-F1
#
_entry.id   AF-A0A644ZQM1-F1
#
_cell.length_a   1.000
_cell.length_b   1.000
_cell.length_c   1.000
_cell.angle_alpha   90.00
_cell.angle_beta   90.00
_cell.angle_gamma   90.00
#
_symmetry.space_group_name_H-M   'P 1'
#
loop_
_entity.id
_entity.type
_entity.pdbx_description
1 polymer ?
#
loop_
_entity_poly.entity_id
_entity_poly.type
_entity_poly.pdbx_seq_one_letter_code
_entity_poly.pdbx_strand_id
1 'polypeptide(L)'
;MIRLSLIAIYLACLSLMVFVGLNYHEISPGLADWRSDGPFFCAELLSSGEDDSAMLLAFALFALPLVLRIILFNRRVATFELTMFLCCGLATAFALWLASLDCASIFYTAFVVPDLFWASALFALPVATLSLFALRKSK
;
A
#
# COMPACT_ATOMS: atom_id res chain seq x y z
N MET A 1 -24.33 -1.85 -13.37
CA MET A 1 -22.97 -1.73 -13.95
C MET A 1 -22.02 -0.95 -13.05
N ILE A 2 -22.35 0.29 -12.64
CA ILE A 2 -21.47 1.16 -11.81
C ILE A 2 -20.93 0.46 -10.54
N ARG A 3 -21.78 -0.24 -9.78
CA ARG A 3 -21.36 -0.98 -8.57
C ARG A 3 -20.32 -2.07 -8.85
N LEU A 4 -20.45 -2.81 -9.96
CA LEU A 4 -19.51 -3.87 -10.31
C LEU A 4 -18.14 -3.29 -10.66
N SER A 5 -18.12 -2.20 -11.42
CA SER A 5 -16.90 -1.47 -11.76
C SER A 5 -16.19 -0.94 -10.51
N LEU A 6 -16.93 -0.38 -9.55
CA LEU A 6 -16.36 0.07 -8.28
C LEU A 6 -15.79 -1.08 -7.44
N ILE A 7 -16.45 -2.25 -7.40
CA ILE A 7 -15.91 -3.43 -6.73
C ILE A 7 -14.63 -3.90 -7.41
N ALA A 8 -14.60 -3.94 -8.75
CA ALA A 8 -13.42 -4.35 -9.50
C ALA A 8 -12.23 -3.41 -9.25
N ILE A 9 -12.45 -2.09 -9.28
CA ILE A 9 -11.41 -1.10 -8.97
C ILE A 9 -10.91 -1.28 -7.54
N TYR A 10 -11.82 -1.42 -6.58
CA TYR A 10 -11.45 -1.63 -5.18
C TYR A 10 -10.62 -2.90 -4.97
N LEU A 11 -11.06 -4.04 -5.54
CA LEU A 11 -10.33 -5.30 -5.48
C LEU A 11 -8.98 -5.24 -6.19
N ALA A 12 -8.89 -4.56 -7.34
CA ALA A 12 -7.63 -4.36 -8.05
C ALA A 12 -6.64 -3.55 -7.22
N CYS A 13 -7.09 -2.45 -6.60
CA CYS A 13 -6.24 -1.65 -5.71
C CYS A 13 -5.76 -2.45 -4.49
N LEU A 14 -6.66 -3.20 -3.84
CA LEU A 14 -6.28 -4.06 -2.71
C LEU A 14 -5.29 -5.14 -3.14
N SER A 15 -5.51 -5.78 -4.30
CA SER A 15 -4.62 -6.82 -4.82
C SER A 15 -3.24 -6.25 -5.15
N LEU A 16 -3.18 -5.05 -5.73
CA LEU A 16 -1.93 -4.36 -6.01
C LEU A 16 -1.15 -4.04 -4.73
N MET A 17 -1.82 -3.50 -3.71
CA MET A 17 -1.22 -3.24 -2.40
C MET A 17 -0.66 -4.52 -1.77
N VAL A 18 -1.45 -5.60 -1.75
CA VAL A 18 -1.00 -6.90 -1.22
C VAL A 18 0.19 -7.44 -2.02
N PHE A 19 0.12 -7.37 -3.34
CA PHE A 19 1.19 -7.84 -4.21
C PHE A 19 2.50 -7.09 -3.94
N VAL A 20 2.44 -5.75 -3.90
CA VAL A 20 3.61 -4.91 -3.60
C VAL A 20 4.13 -5.21 -2.20
N GLY A 21 3.27 -5.26 -1.17
CA GLY A 21 3.70 -5.53 0.20
C GLY A 21 4.36 -6.90 0.40
N LEU A 22 3.96 -7.91 -0.38
CA LEU A 22 4.53 -9.27 -0.28
C LEU A 22 5.79 -9.48 -1.14
N ASN A 23 5.92 -8.78 -2.27
CA ASN A 23 6.96 -9.04 -3.26
C ASN A 23 7.96 -7.87 -3.42
N TYR A 24 7.85 -6.81 -2.60
CA TYR A 24 8.64 -5.59 -2.79
C TYR A 24 10.15 -5.84 -2.91
N HIS A 25 10.68 -6.74 -2.07
CA HIS A 25 12.10 -7.08 -2.05
C HIS A 25 12.59 -7.76 -3.34
N GLU A 26 11.70 -8.45 -4.07
CA GLU A 26 12.04 -9.12 -5.32
C GLU A 26 11.86 -8.21 -6.55
N ILE A 27 10.97 -7.21 -6.46
CA ILE A 27 10.59 -6.35 -7.60
C ILE A 27 11.27 -4.98 -7.59
N SER A 28 11.90 -4.58 -6.48
CA SER A 28 12.53 -3.28 -6.31
C SER A 28 13.86 -3.37 -5.54
N PRO A 29 14.86 -2.54 -5.89
CA PRO A 29 16.12 -2.43 -5.15
C PRO A 29 15.96 -1.88 -3.72
N GLY A 30 14.77 -1.39 -3.35
CA GLY A 30 14.46 -0.91 -2.00
C GLY A 30 14.24 0.60 -1.94
N LEU A 31 13.96 1.09 -0.73
CA LEU A 31 13.78 2.52 -0.49
C LEU A 31 15.13 3.25 -0.60
N ALA A 32 15.12 4.44 -1.20
CA ALA A 32 16.30 5.24 -1.46
C ALA A 32 16.21 6.61 -0.78
N ASP A 33 17.38 7.17 -0.47
CA ASP A 33 17.55 8.54 0.01
C ASP A 33 18.48 9.37 -0.88
N TRP A 34 18.36 10.70 -0.76
CA TRP A 34 19.18 11.64 -1.53
C TRP A 34 20.58 11.79 -0.92
N ARG A 35 21.61 11.49 -1.71
CA ARG A 35 23.00 11.92 -1.43
C ARG A 35 23.56 12.78 -2.55
N SER A 36 24.60 13.55 -2.23
CA SER A 36 25.35 14.39 -3.18
C SER A 36 25.90 13.62 -4.39
N ASP A 37 26.07 12.30 -4.25
CA ASP A 37 26.74 11.45 -5.22
C ASP A 37 25.75 10.56 -6.00
N GLY A 38 24.45 10.65 -5.72
CA GLY A 38 23.39 9.83 -6.32
C GLY A 38 22.39 9.24 -5.32
N PRO A 39 21.41 8.43 -5.78
CA PRO A 39 20.46 7.77 -4.90
C PRO A 39 21.17 6.70 -4.06
N PHE A 40 21.00 6.74 -2.74
CA PHE A 40 21.53 5.76 -1.80
C PHE A 40 20.42 4.81 -1.36
N PHE A 41 20.54 3.52 -1.59
CA PHE A 41 19.52 2.53 -1.21
C PHE A 41 19.70 2.11 0.24
N CYS A 42 18.66 2.28 1.06
CA CYS A 42 18.68 1.94 2.49
C CYS A 42 18.85 0.43 2.73
N ALA A 43 18.52 -0.40 1.73
CA ALA A 43 18.80 -1.84 1.73
C ALA A 43 20.30 -2.18 1.86
N GLU A 44 21.20 -1.27 1.50
CA GLU A 44 22.66 -1.47 1.62
C GLU A 44 23.17 -1.29 3.06
N LEU A 45 22.36 -0.73 3.97
CA LEU A 45 22.68 -0.68 5.38
C LEU A 45 22.27 -1.98 6.06
N LEU A 46 23.24 -2.86 6.31
CA LEU A 46 23.09 -4.16 7.00
C LEU A 46 22.36 -4.10 8.37
N SER A 47 22.21 -2.91 8.96
CA SER A 47 21.52 -2.70 10.25
C SER A 47 20.09 -2.17 10.12
N SER A 48 19.64 -1.73 8.94
CA SER A 48 18.35 -1.04 8.73
C SER A 48 17.59 -1.52 7.48
N GLY A 49 18.27 -2.16 6.52
CA GLY A 49 17.68 -2.61 5.27
C GLY A 49 16.68 -3.76 5.42
N GLU A 50 16.80 -4.58 6.46
CA GLU A 50 15.83 -5.63 6.78
C GLU A 50 14.55 -5.03 7.39
N ASP A 51 14.69 -4.02 8.26
CA ASP A 51 13.57 -3.33 8.92
C ASP A 51 12.72 -2.51 7.93
N ASP A 52 13.33 -1.87 6.94
CA ASP A 52 12.60 -1.13 5.91
C ASP A 52 11.69 -2.04 5.08
N SER A 53 12.16 -3.23 4.70
CA SER A 53 11.36 -4.23 4.00
C SER A 53 10.23 -4.80 4.88
N ALA A 54 10.43 -4.89 6.20
CA ALA A 54 9.38 -5.27 7.14
C ALA A 54 8.29 -4.19 7.27
N MET A 55 8.63 -2.91 7.14
CA MET A 55 7.62 -1.83 7.14
C MET A 55 6.77 -1.83 5.86
N LEU A 56 7.34 -2.27 4.74
CA LEU A 56 6.63 -2.43 3.47
C LEU A 56 5.63 -3.59 3.49
N LEU A 57 5.87 -4.59 4.36
CA LEU A 57 4.91 -5.65 4.67
C LEU A 57 3.58 -5.10 5.22
N ALA A 58 3.53 -3.87 5.73
CA ALA A 58 2.28 -3.26 6.19
C ALA A 58 1.22 -3.20 5.07
N PHE A 59 1.62 -3.10 3.80
CA PHE A 59 0.69 -3.19 2.67
C PHE A 59 0.07 -4.60 2.50
N ALA A 60 0.73 -5.66 2.98
CA ALA A 60 0.17 -7.01 3.00
C ALA A 60 -1.02 -7.14 3.96
N LEU A 61 -1.17 -6.23 4.95
CA LEU A 61 -2.34 -6.19 5.84
C LEU A 61 -3.64 -5.97 5.07
N PHE A 62 -3.58 -5.36 3.87
CA PHE A 62 -4.74 -5.21 3.00
C PHE A 62 -5.26 -6.54 2.42
N ALA A 63 -4.59 -7.67 2.67
CA ALA A 63 -5.11 -9.00 2.35
C ALA A 63 -6.40 -9.29 3.14
N LEU A 64 -6.52 -8.77 4.36
CA LEU A 64 -7.73 -8.93 5.17
C LEU A 64 -8.96 -8.29 4.50
N PRO A 65 -8.97 -6.98 4.14
CA PRO A 65 -10.09 -6.40 3.39
C PRO A 65 -10.28 -7.02 2.01
N LEU A 66 -9.22 -7.51 1.37
CA LEU A 66 -9.33 -8.20 0.09
C LEU A 66 -10.14 -9.50 0.21
N VAL A 67 -9.70 -10.40 1.09
CA VAL A 67 -10.35 -11.70 1.32
C VAL A 67 -11.78 -11.50 1.80
N LEU A 68 -11.98 -10.56 2.73
CA LEU A 68 -13.31 -10.26 3.23
C LEU A 68 -14.25 -9.77 2.11
N ARG A 69 -13.76 -8.88 1.23
CA ARG A 69 -14.56 -8.39 0.11
C ARG A 69 -14.84 -9.46 -0.93
N ILE A 70 -13.92 -10.38 -1.17
CA ILE A 70 -14.14 -11.54 -2.05
C ILE A 70 -15.26 -12.43 -1.49
N ILE A 71 -15.23 -12.75 -0.19
CA ILE A 71 -16.28 -13.55 0.47
C ILE A 71 -17.63 -12.82 0.44
N LEU A 72 -17.62 -11.49 0.64
CA LEU A 72 -18.81 -10.65 0.69
C LEU A 72 -19.10 -9.94 -0.64
N PHE A 73 -18.65 -10.47 -1.78
CA PHE A 73 -18.61 -9.78 -3.07
C PHE A 73 -19.93 -9.09 -3.44
N ASN A 74 -21.05 -9.81 -3.30
CA ASN A 74 -22.37 -9.30 -3.67
C ASN A 74 -23.09 -8.56 -2.53
N ARG A 75 -22.53 -8.55 -1.31
CA ARG A 75 -23.13 -7.87 -0.15
C ARG A 75 -22.77 -6.38 -0.11
N ARG A 76 -23.61 -5.62 0.58
CA ARG A 76 -23.37 -4.20 0.89
C ARG A 76 -22.16 -4.09 1.82
N VAL A 77 -21.39 -3.03 1.65
CA VAL A 77 -20.24 -2.72 2.52
C VAL A 77 -20.74 -2.49 3.94
N ALA A 78 -20.36 -3.38 4.84
CA ALA A 78 -20.70 -3.26 6.25
C ALA A 78 -19.78 -2.26 6.97
N THR A 79 -20.19 -1.79 8.16
CA THR A 79 -19.37 -0.86 8.96
C THR A 79 -18.03 -1.48 9.35
N PHE A 80 -18.00 -2.79 9.66
CA PHE A 80 -16.77 -3.47 10.04
C PHE A 80 -15.77 -3.61 8.89
N GLU A 81 -16.21 -3.76 7.64
CA GLU A 81 -15.34 -3.70 6.45
C GLU A 81 -14.60 -2.36 6.37
N LEU A 82 -15.32 -1.26 6.63
CA LEU A 82 -14.73 0.08 6.66
C LEU A 82 -13.74 0.22 7.81
N THR A 83 -14.12 -0.18 9.02
CA THR A 83 -13.25 -0.10 10.20
C THR A 83 -11.96 -0.87 9.97
N MET A 84 -12.06 -2.10 9.45
CA MET A 84 -10.89 -2.92 9.14
C MET A 84 -9.99 -2.28 8.09
N PHE A 85 -10.57 -1.76 6.99
CA PHE A 85 -9.80 -1.03 5.97
C PHE A 85 -9.10 0.21 6.54
N LEU A 86 -9.76 0.97 7.41
CA LEU A 86 -9.18 2.14 8.06
C LEU A 86 -8.05 1.74 9.03
N CYS A 87 -8.22 0.66 9.79
CA CYS A 87 -7.17 0.13 10.66
C CYS A 87 -5.94 -0.29 9.85
N CYS A 88 -6.12 -1.00 8.72
CA CYS A 88 -5.03 -1.33 7.80
C CYS A 88 -4.36 -0.06 7.24
N GLY A 89 -5.14 0.94 6.84
CA GLY A 89 -4.63 2.22 6.37
C GLY A 89 -3.82 2.98 7.40
N LEU A 90 -4.30 3.05 8.64
CA LEU A 90 -3.59 3.70 9.75
C LEU A 90 -2.30 2.95 10.11
N ALA A 91 -2.35 1.62 10.17
CA ALA A 91 -1.16 0.81 10.41
C ALA A 91 -0.10 1.00 9.30
N THR A 92 -0.54 1.04 8.04
CA THR A 92 0.35 1.29 6.90
C THR A 92 0.92 2.70 6.94
N ALA A 93 0.11 3.72 7.23
CA ALA A 93 0.58 5.09 7.37
C ALA A 93 1.59 5.24 8.53
N PHE A 94 1.36 4.55 9.65
CA PHE A 94 2.27 4.55 10.78
C PHE A 94 3.60 3.84 10.47
N ALA A 95 3.55 2.69 9.78
CA ALA A 95 4.75 1.98 9.32
C ALA A 95 5.56 2.82 8.32
N LEU A 96 4.88 3.48 7.37
CA LEU A 96 5.52 4.43 6.45
C LEU A 96 6.16 5.60 7.19
N TRP A 97 5.47 6.16 8.17
CA TRP A 97 6.01 7.24 8.98
C TRP A 97 7.26 6.80 9.75
N LEU A 98 7.26 5.60 10.34
CA LEU A 98 8.45 5.01 10.96
C LEU A 98 9.60 4.86 9.95
N ALA A 99 9.34 4.33 8.75
CA ALA A 99 10.37 4.15 7.72
C ALA A 99 11.01 5.48 7.32
N SER A 100 10.22 6.56 7.30
CA SER A 100 10.70 7.90 6.99
C SER A 100 11.61 8.51 8.06
N LEU A 101 11.62 7.97 9.28
CA LEU A 101 12.50 8.43 10.35
C LEU A 101 13.88 7.75 10.31
N ASP A 102 13.97 6.52 9.78
CA ASP A 102 15.23 5.75 9.76
C ASP A 102 16.12 6.10 8.57
N CYS A 103 15.59 6.05 7.35
CA CYS A 103 16.39 6.27 6.14
C CYS A 103 15.54 6.56 4.90
N ALA A 104 14.29 6.10 4.85
CA ALA A 104 13.53 6.09 3.60
C ALA A 104 12.85 7.42 3.28
N SER A 105 13.34 8.15 2.26
CA SER A 105 12.57 9.23 1.67
C SER A 105 11.53 8.69 0.66
N ILE A 106 10.34 8.38 1.18
CA ILE A 106 9.20 7.79 0.45
C ILE A 106 8.91 8.49 -0.88
N PHE A 107 8.87 9.83 -0.87
CA PHE A 107 8.56 10.63 -2.05
C PHE A 107 9.73 10.69 -3.04
N TYR A 108 10.95 10.67 -2.54
CA TYR A 108 12.14 10.64 -3.39
C TYR A 108 12.24 9.30 -4.15
N THR A 109 12.01 8.19 -3.45
CA THR A 109 11.98 6.85 -4.08
C THR A 109 10.84 6.72 -5.09
N ALA A 110 9.64 7.22 -4.74
CA ALA A 110 8.46 7.11 -5.60
C ALA A 110 8.55 7.97 -6.88
N PHE A 111 9.15 9.16 -6.82
CA PHE A 111 9.07 10.15 -7.90
C PHE A 111 10.41 10.48 -8.58
N VAL A 112 11.55 10.19 -7.95
CA VAL A 112 12.89 10.56 -8.47
C VAL A 112 13.74 9.36 -8.85
N VAL A 113 13.63 8.23 -8.14
CA VAL A 113 14.32 6.95 -8.47
C VAL A 113 13.42 6.02 -9.33
N PRO A 114 12.42 6.60 -10.00
CA PRO A 114 11.07 6.06 -10.24
C PRO A 114 10.88 4.56 -9.98
N ASP A 115 10.46 4.21 -8.76
CA ASP A 115 9.90 2.89 -8.47
C ASP A 115 8.39 2.88 -8.79
N LEU A 116 8.07 2.33 -9.96
CA LEU A 116 6.69 2.29 -10.48
C LEU A 116 5.76 1.47 -9.57
N PHE A 117 6.25 0.37 -8.99
CA PHE A 117 5.45 -0.50 -8.13
C PHE A 117 5.12 0.22 -6.83
N TRP A 118 6.10 0.90 -6.25
CA TRP A 118 5.91 1.72 -5.06
C TRP A 118 4.92 2.87 -5.27
N ALA A 119 5.11 3.65 -6.33
CA ALA A 119 4.20 4.74 -6.67
C ALA A 119 2.77 4.22 -6.89
N SER A 120 2.62 3.08 -7.58
CA SER A 120 1.31 2.49 -7.85
C SER A 120 0.57 2.04 -6.58
N ALA A 121 1.29 1.48 -5.59
CA ALA A 121 0.71 1.11 -4.29
C ALA A 121 0.29 2.34 -3.48
N LEU A 122 1.10 3.41 -3.50
CA LEU A 122 0.77 4.70 -2.88
C LEU A 122 -0.48 5.32 -3.50
N PHE A 123 -0.64 5.27 -4.83
CA PHE A 123 -1.85 5.74 -5.50
C PHE A 123 -3.06 4.81 -5.30
N ALA A 124 -2.84 3.51 -5.09
CA ALA A 124 -3.93 2.56 -4.85
C ALA A 124 -4.65 2.81 -3.52
N LEU A 125 -3.97 3.33 -2.50
CA LEU A 125 -4.55 3.70 -1.20
C LEU A 125 -5.72 4.71 -1.30
N PRO A 126 -5.53 5.92 -1.88
CA PRO A 126 -6.62 6.88 -2.03
C PRO A 126 -7.70 6.38 -3.00
N VAL A 127 -7.33 5.67 -4.07
CA VAL A 127 -8.31 5.12 -5.02
C VAL A 127 -9.17 4.04 -4.36
N ALA A 128 -8.59 3.14 -3.57
CA ALA A 128 -9.32 2.14 -2.80
C ALA A 128 -10.24 2.79 -1.77
N THR A 129 -9.77 3.85 -1.11
CA THR A 129 -10.55 4.61 -0.13
C THR A 129 -11.78 5.24 -0.79
N LEU A 130 -11.60 5.97 -1.89
CA LEU A 130 -12.69 6.58 -2.65
C LEU A 130 -13.67 5.54 -3.19
N SER A 131 -13.16 4.42 -3.69
CA SER A 131 -13.98 3.30 -4.19
C SER A 131 -14.83 2.69 -3.08
N LEU A 132 -14.27 2.49 -1.89
CA LEU A 132 -14.98 1.96 -0.72
C LEU A 132 -16.09 2.91 -0.25
N PHE A 133 -15.81 4.22 -0.18
CA PHE A 133 -16.81 5.22 0.17
C PHE A 133 -17.92 5.31 -0.90
N ALA A 134 -17.57 5.22 -2.18
CA ALA A 134 -18.53 5.18 -3.28
C ALA A 134 -19.42 3.93 -3.21
N LEU A 135 -18.84 2.75 -2.95
CA LEU A 135 -19.57 1.49 -2.76
C LEU A 135 -20.53 1.54 -1.58
N ARG A 136 -20.16 2.25 -0.50
CA ARG A 136 -21.04 2.43 0.66
C ARG A 136 -22.21 3.37 0.36
N LYS A 137 -22.01 4.40 -0.48
CA LYS A 137 -23.06 5.34 -0.88
C LYS A 137 -23.99 4.78 -1.97
N SER A 138 -23.50 3.87 -2.82
CA SER A 138 -24.29 3.18 -3.84
C SER A 138 -25.21 2.15 -3.17
N LYS A 139 -26.40 2.61 -2.74
CA LYS A 139 -27.45 1.77 -2.15
C LYS A 139 -28.11 0.85 -3.18
#